data_AF-A0A845A547-F1
#
_entry.id   AF-A0A845A547-F1
#
_cell.length_a   1.000
_cell.length_b   1.000
_cell.length_c   1.000
_cell.angle_alpha   90.00
_cell.angle_beta   90.00
_cell.angle_gamma   90.00
#
_symmetry.space_group_name_H-M   'P 1'
#
loop_
_entity.id
_entity.type
_entity.pdbx_description
1 polymer ?
#
loop_
_entity_poly.entity_id
_entity_poly.type
_entity_poly.pdbx_seq_one_letter_code
_entity_poly.pdbx_strand_id
1 'polypeptide(L)' 'MQITLPPDLAKIVQRKVDSRLYKTPDDVIRMALEVLVEYDREDEARLKELQDMVREADESYERGESIEFTTMEDLLKVDD' A
#
# COMPACT_ATOMS: atom_id res chain seq x y z
N MET A 1 -6.62 -24.52 14.54
CA MET A 1 -6.70 -23.24 15.29
C MET A 1 -8.15 -22.84 15.37
N GLN A 2 -8.64 -22.39 16.53
CA GLN A 2 -10.04 -21.97 16.68
C GLN A 2 -10.08 -20.44 16.71
N ILE A 3 -10.75 -19.84 15.73
CA ILE A 3 -10.89 -18.38 15.59
C ILE A 3 -12.36 -18.05 15.80
N THR A 4 -12.64 -17.08 16.66
CA THR A 4 -14.01 -16.61 16.88
C THR A 4 -14.22 -15.34 16.08
N LEU A 5 -15.18 -15.37 15.15
CA LEU A 5 -15.53 -14.21 14.34
C LEU A 5 -16.67 -13.42 15.00
N PRO A 6 -16.63 -12.07 14.96
CA PRO A 6 -17.80 -11.24 15.21
C PRO A 6 -18.98 -11.67 14.32
N PRO A 7 -20.24 -11.53 14.80
CA PRO A 7 -21.42 -11.99 14.06
C PRO A 7 -21.52 -11.43 12.64
N ASP A 8 -21.11 -10.19 12.42
CA ASP A 8 -21.21 -9.56 11.10
C ASP A 8 -20.17 -10.09 10.12
N LEU A 9 -18.97 -10.42 10.59
CA LEU A 9 -17.96 -11.10 9.76
C LEU A 9 -18.38 -12.53 9.42
N ALA A 10 -18.97 -13.25 10.39
CA ALA A 10 -19.51 -14.59 10.14
C ALA A 10 -20.61 -14.58 9.06
N LYS A 11 -21.49 -13.57 9.05
CA LYS A 11 -22.49 -13.39 7.99
C LYS A 11 -21.85 -13.16 6.62
N ILE A 12 -20.75 -12.40 6.55
CA ILE A 12 -20.03 -12.18 5.28
C ILE A 12 -19.46 -13.49 4.76
N VAL A 13 -18.79 -14.26 5.62
CA VAL A 13 -18.23 -15.57 5.28
C VAL A 13 -19.33 -16.51 4.80
N GLN A 14 -20.46 -16.57 5.52
CA GLN A 14 -21.60 -17.41 5.14
C GLN A 14 -22.13 -17.03 3.75
N ARG A 15 -22.36 -15.73 3.48
CA ARG A 15 -22.82 -15.27 2.15
C ARG A 15 -21.87 -15.66 1.01
N LYS A 16 -20.56 -15.68 1.26
CA LYS A 16 -19.54 -16.07 0.27
C LYS A 16 -19.51 -17.57 0.01
N VAL A 17 -19.79 -18.38 1.03
CA VAL A 17 -19.99 -19.83 0.85
C VAL A 17 -21.30 -20.09 0.10
N ASP A 18 -22.37 -19.39 0.47
CA ASP A 18 -23.69 -19.53 -0.17
C ASP A 18 -23.67 -19.14 -1.65
N SER A 19 -22.78 -18.23 -2.05
CA SER A 19 -22.59 -17.85 -3.45
C SER A 19 -21.92 -18.93 -4.31
N ARG A 20 -21.55 -20.08 -3.71
CA ARG A 20 -20.84 -21.21 -4.35
C ARG A 20 -19.48 -20.87 -4.97
N LEU A 21 -18.96 -19.68 -4.69
CA LEU A 21 -17.60 -19.27 -5.09
C LEU A 21 -16.55 -19.96 -4.21
N TYR A 22 -16.92 -20.29 -2.97
CA TYR A 22 -16.07 -20.93 -1.99
C TYR A 22 -16.78 -22.16 -1.42
N LYS A 23 -16.04 -23.25 -1.19
CA LYS A 23 -16.63 -24.52 -0.72
C LYS A 23 -16.79 -24.56 0.79
N THR A 24 -15.90 -23.86 1.51
CA THR A 24 -15.88 -23.84 2.97
C THR A 24 -15.60 -22.43 3.50
N PRO A 25 -15.98 -22.13 4.75
CA PRO A 25 -15.58 -20.90 5.43
C PRO A 25 -14.05 -20.69 5.43
N ASP A 26 -13.29 -21.77 5.59
CA ASP A 26 -11.83 -21.73 5.60
C ASP A 26 -11.24 -21.30 4.26
N ASP A 27 -11.90 -21.61 3.13
CA ASP A 27 -11.48 -21.12 1.82
C ASP A 27 -11.67 -19.62 1.67
N VAL A 28 -12.76 -19.08 2.24
CA VAL A 28 -13.02 -17.63 2.26
C VAL A 28 -11.96 -16.92 3.10
N ILE A 29 -11.67 -17.46 4.29
CA ILE A 29 -10.69 -16.90 5.22
C ILE A 29 -9.29 -16.94 4.60
N ARG A 30 -8.90 -18.06 3.97
CA ARG A 30 -7.61 -18.19 3.29
C ARG A 30 -7.46 -17.13 2.20
N MET A 31 -8.45 -17.02 1.31
CA MET A 31 -8.41 -16.02 0.24
C MET A 31 -8.36 -14.59 0.80
N ALA A 32 -9.12 -14.30 1.86
CA ALA A 32 -9.08 -12.98 2.49
C ALA A 32 -7.71 -12.65 3.07
N LEU A 33 -7.05 -13.63 3.69
CA LEU A 33 -5.70 -13.46 4.24
C LEU A 33 -4.64 -13.35 3.13
N GLU A 34 -4.75 -14.10 2.04
CA GLU A 34 -3.87 -13.96 0.88
C GLU A 34 -3.93 -12.54 0.30
N VAL A 35 -5.15 -11.99 0.12
CA VAL A 35 -5.33 -10.61 -0.34
C VAL A 35 -4.74 -9.60 0.64
N LEU A 36 -4.91 -9.82 1.94
CA LEU A 36 -4.36 -8.94 2.97
C LEU A 36 -2.82 -8.94 2.93
N VAL A 37 -2.21 -10.12 2.78
CA VAL A 37 -0.75 -10.23 2.68
C VAL A 37 -0.21 -9.53 1.43
N GLU A 38 -0.88 -9.65 0.29
CA GLU A 38 -0.47 -8.92 -0.93
C GLU A 38 -0.62 -7.41 -0.75
N TYR A 39 -1.71 -6.96 -0.14
CA TYR A 39 -1.93 -5.54 0.18
C TYR A 39 -0.81 -5.00 1.10
N ASP A 40 -0.48 -5.72 2.18
CA ASP A 40 0.59 -5.33 3.10
C ASP A 40 1.96 -5.25 2.40
N ARG A 41 2.24 -6.18 1.47
CA ARG A 41 3.48 -6.16 0.66
C ARG A 41 3.55 -4.95 -0.26
N GLU A 42 2.44 -4.58 -0.91
CA GLU A 42 2.36 -3.40 -1.77
C GLU A 42 2.57 -2.11 -0.97
N ASP A 43 1.95 -2.00 0.20
CA ASP A 43 2.12 -0.86 1.10
C ASP A 43 3.56 -0.74 1.61
N GLU A 44 4.19 -1.85 2.00
CA GLU A 44 5.61 -1.88 2.39
C GLU A 44 6.54 -1.47 1.24
N ALA A 45 6.29 -1.98 0.03
CA ALA A 45 7.08 -1.63 -1.15
C ALA A 45 6.97 -0.14 -1.47
N ARG A 46 5.76 0.42 -1.41
CA ARG A 46 5.52 1.85 -1.63
C ARG A 46 6.18 2.72 -0.57
N LEU A 47 6.11 2.31 0.70
CA LEU A 47 6.79 3.02 1.78
C LEU A 47 8.30 3.04 1.54
N LYS A 48 8.88 1.90 1.16
CA LYS A 48 10.31 1.80 0.84
C LYS A 48 10.68 2.68 -0.35
N GLU A 49 9.86 2.71 -1.40
CA GLU A 49 10.07 3.58 -2.56
C GLU A 49 10.13 5.06 -2.15
N LEU A 50 9.17 5.51 -1.32
CA LEU A 50 9.15 6.88 -0.81
C LEU A 50 10.39 7.19 0.05
N GLN A 51 10.81 6.26 0.90
CA GLN A 51 12.02 6.40 1.71
C GLN A 51 13.28 6.48 0.85
N ASP A 52 13.35 5.70 -0.24
CA ASP A 52 14.47 5.72 -1.17
C ASP A 52 14.50 7.05 -1.95
N MET A 53 13.36 7.59 -2.39
CA MET A 53 13.27 8.92 -3.01
C MET A 53 13.73 10.05 -2.09
N VAL A 54 13.30 10.03 -0.82
CA VAL A 54 13.73 11.04 0.18
C VAL A 54 15.24 10.98 0.37
N ARG A 55 15.80 9.77 0.50
CA ARG A 55 17.24 9.58 0.64
C ARG A 55 17.99 10.12 -0.57
N GLU A 56 17.52 9.82 -1.78
CA GLU A 56 18.13 10.33 -3.02
C GLU A 56 18.09 11.87 -3.08
N ALA A 57 16.98 12.48 -2.67
CA ALA A 57 16.85 13.93 -2.60
C ALA A 57 17.82 14.54 -1.57
N ASP A 58 17.93 13.96 -0.38
CA ASP A 58 18.86 14.40 0.66
C ASP A 58 20.32 14.28 0.19
N GLU A 59 20.70 13.15 -0.40
CA GLU A 59 22.05 12.95 -0.95
C GLU A 59 22.36 13.96 -2.08
N SER A 60 21.38 14.28 -2.92
CA SER A 60 21.53 15.28 -4.00
C SER A 60 21.70 16.68 -3.43
N TYR A 61 20.95 17.02 -2.37
CA TYR A 61 21.10 18.27 -1.65
C TYR A 61 22.49 18.38 -1.01
N GLU A 62 22.98 17.33 -0.34
CA GLU A 62 24.32 17.30 0.26
C GLU A 62 25.45 17.45 -0.78
N ARG A 63 25.26 16.91 -1.99
CA ARG A 63 26.20 17.11 -3.12
C ARG A 63 26.14 18.52 -3.72
N GLY A 64 25.18 19.35 -3.29
CA GLY A 64 24.97 20.69 -3.84
C GLY A 64 24.24 20.70 -5.18
N GLU A 65 23.59 19.61 -5.57
CA GLU A 65 22.77 19.48 -6.79
C GLU A 65 21.36 20.06 -6.59
N SER A 66 21.24 21.11 -5.77
CA SER A 66 19.98 21.78 -5.49
C SER A 66 19.90 23.13 -6.19
N ILE A 67 18.70 23.51 -6.60
CA ILE A 67 18.41 24.81 -7.19
C ILE A 67 17.58 25.59 -6.18
N GLU A 68 18.08 26.74 -5.74
CA GLU A 68 17.36 27.62 -4.83
C GLU A 68 16.42 28.54 -5.63
N PHE A 69 15.12 28.39 -5.41
CA PHE A 69 14.11 29.25 -6.01
C PHE A 69 13.69 30.30 -4.99
N THR A 70 13.96 31.58 -5.28
CA THR A 70 13.60 32.68 -4.38
C THR A 70 12.36 33.45 -4.87
N THR A 71 12.08 33.41 -6.17
CA THR A 71 10.96 34.12 -6.78
C THR A 71 10.10 33.21 -7.64
N MET A 72 8.84 33.62 -7.83
CA MET A 72 7.87 32.89 -8.68
C MET A 72 8.33 32.80 -10.15
N GLU A 73 9.14 33.75 -10.62
CA GLU A 73 9.72 33.74 -11.97
C GLU A 73 10.77 32.65 -12.16
N ASP A 74 11.43 32.22 -11.09
CA ASP A 74 12.49 31.21 -11.18
C ASP A 74 11.89 29.80 -11.41
N LEU A 75 10.68 29.54 -10.91
CA LEU A 75 9.94 28.30 -11.13
C LEU A 75 9.53 28.08 -12.60
N LEU A 76 9.40 29.16 -13.38
CA LEU A 76 8.94 29.12 -14.79
C LEU A 76 10.08 28.91 -15.80
N LYS A 77 11.34 28.88 -15.36
CA LYS A 77 12.54 28.78 -16.23
C LYS A 77 13.10 27.37 -16.39
N VAL A 78 12.51 26.37 -15.73
CA VAL A 78 13.03 25.00 -15.67
C VAL A 78 12.46 24.09 -16.78
N ASP A 79 11.43 24.54 -17.50
CA ASP A 79 10.68 23.76 -18.50
C ASP A 79 11.14 23.95 -19.97
N ASP A 80 12.38 24.42 -20.24
CA ASP A 80 12.94 24.58 -21.61
C ASP A 80 14.28 23.83 -21.79
#